data_AF-A0AA91U331-F1
#
_entry.id   AF-A0AA91U331-F1
#
_cell.length_a   1.000
_cell.length_b   1.000
_cell.length_c   1.000
_cell.angle_alpha   90.00
_cell.angle_beta   90.00
_cell.angle_gamma   90.00
#
_symmetry.space_group_name_H-M   'P 1'
#
loop_
_entity.id
_entity.type
_entity.pdbx_description
1 polymer ?
#
loop_
_entity_poly.entity_id
_entity_poly.type
_entity_poly.pdbx_seq_one_letter_code
_entity_poly.pdbx_strand_id
1 'polypeptide(L)'
;MEQQQIEQLGDELYQAMSKREMVSPLTSRGFDISLDDAYHISLRMLQRRLDAGERVIGKKIGVTSKAVQNMLNVHQPDFGYLTDSMVYNSGE
;
A
#
# COMPACT_ATOMS: atom_id res chain seq x y z
N MET A 1 -4.04 2.81 15.50
CA MET A 1 -5.27 1.96 15.37
C MET A 1 -5.08 0.66 16.13
N GLU A 2 -6.14 -0.13 16.38
CA GLU A 2 -5.97 -1.49 16.95
C GLU A 2 -5.35 -2.45 15.92
N GLN A 3 -4.54 -3.41 16.38
CA GLN A 3 -3.86 -4.38 15.51
C GLN A 3 -4.85 -5.13 14.61
N GLN A 4 -6.00 -5.53 15.15
CA GLN A 4 -7.04 -6.23 14.39
C GLN A 4 -7.60 -5.37 13.25
N GLN A 5 -7.75 -4.06 13.45
CA GLN A 5 -8.23 -3.15 12.42
C GLN A 5 -7.19 -2.99 11.30
N ILE A 6 -5.91 -2.88 11.65
CA ILE A 6 -4.81 -2.81 10.66
C ILE A 6 -4.81 -4.08 9.81
N GLU A 7 -4.92 -5.25 10.45
CA GLU A 7 -4.96 -6.53 9.76
C GLU A 7 -6.15 -6.64 8.82
N GLN A 8 -7.34 -6.23 9.29
CA GLN A 8 -8.56 -6.22 8.49
C GLN A 8 -8.45 -5.31 7.27
N LEU A 9 -7.94 -4.09 7.43
CA LEU A 9 -7.79 -3.15 6.32
C LEU A 9 -6.74 -3.61 5.31
N GLY A 10 -5.62 -4.18 5.77
CA GLY A 10 -4.61 -4.75 4.87
C GLY A 10 -5.13 -5.96 4.09
N ASP A 11 -5.92 -6.82 4.76
CA ASP A 11 -6.59 -7.95 4.11
C ASP A 11 -7.64 -7.49 3.09
N GLU A 12 -8.42 -6.45 3.41
CA GLU A 12 -9.40 -5.84 2.50
C GLU A 12 -8.71 -5.32 1.23
N LEU A 13 -7.61 -4.57 1.36
CA LEU A 13 -6.85 -4.07 0.21
C LEU A 13 -6.28 -5.20 -0.66
N TYR A 14 -5.79 -6.28 -0.05
CA TYR A 14 -5.33 -7.45 -0.78
C TYR A 14 -6.47 -8.14 -1.54
N GLN A 15 -7.65 -8.28 -0.93
CA GLN A 15 -8.83 -8.85 -1.58
C GLN A 15 -9.31 -7.98 -2.74
N ALA A 16 -9.37 -6.66 -2.54
CA ALA A 16 -9.73 -5.69 -3.56
C ALA A 16 -8.78 -5.75 -4.77
N MET A 17 -7.47 -5.81 -4.53
CA MET A 17 -6.46 -5.99 -5.58
C MET A 17 -6.69 -7.31 -6.36
N SER A 18 -6.88 -8.42 -5.63
CA SER A 18 -7.05 -9.75 -6.22
C SER A 18 -8.33 -9.87 -7.05
N LYS A 19 -9.41 -9.23 -6.60
CA LYS A 19 -10.71 -9.19 -7.29
C LYS A 19 -10.85 -8.09 -8.32
N ARG A 20 -9.90 -7.14 -8.37
CA ARG A 20 -9.95 -5.94 -9.21
C ARG A 20 -11.16 -5.07 -8.89
N GLU A 21 -11.48 -4.94 -7.62
CA GLU A 21 -12.59 -4.14 -7.10
C GLU A 21 -12.08 -2.87 -6.42
N MET A 22 -12.87 -1.80 -6.50
CA MET A 22 -12.58 -0.56 -5.78
C MET A 22 -13.11 -0.64 -4.35
N VAL A 23 -12.37 -0.02 -3.43
CA VAL A 23 -12.83 0.22 -2.06
C VAL A 23 -12.89 1.72 -1.79
N SER A 24 -13.80 2.16 -0.93
CA SER A 24 -13.85 3.55 -0.49
C SER A 24 -12.53 3.94 0.19
N PRO A 25 -12.05 5.19 0.08
CA PRO A 25 -10.81 5.62 0.74
C PRO A 25 -10.83 5.27 2.23
N LEU A 26 -9.75 4.65 2.75
CA LEU A 26 -9.71 4.23 4.16
C LEU A 26 -9.86 5.42 5.11
N THR A 27 -9.31 6.58 4.72
CA THR A 27 -9.39 7.84 5.47
C THR A 27 -10.80 8.43 5.54
N SER A 28 -11.73 8.03 4.68
CA SER A 28 -13.11 8.54 4.70
C SER A 28 -14.05 7.69 5.58
N ARG A 29 -13.54 6.69 6.29
CA ARG A 29 -14.35 5.70 7.03
C ARG A 29 -14.45 5.98 8.53
N GLY A 30 -13.98 7.16 8.97
CA GLY A 30 -14.00 7.56 10.39
C GLY A 30 -12.87 6.97 11.23
N PHE A 31 -11.86 6.36 10.60
CA PHE A 31 -10.64 5.95 11.29
C PHE A 31 -9.67 7.12 11.42
N ASP A 32 -9.04 7.24 12.59
CA ASP A 32 -7.85 8.07 12.75
C ASP A 32 -6.62 7.25 12.36
N ILE A 33 -6.24 7.35 11.07
CA ILE A 33 -5.13 6.58 10.49
C ILE A 33 -3.86 7.42 10.58
N SER A 34 -2.95 7.05 11.48
CA SER A 34 -1.62 7.65 11.51
C SER A 34 -0.77 7.18 10.32
N LEU A 35 0.37 7.85 10.10
CA LEU A 35 1.34 7.43 9.08
C LEU A 35 1.87 6.01 9.35
N ASP A 36 2.14 5.68 10.61
CA ASP A 36 2.62 4.36 11.00
C ASP A 36 1.55 3.29 10.77
N ASP A 37 0.28 3.58 11.10
CA ASP A 37 -0.85 2.69 10.80
C ASP A 37 -0.95 2.42 9.29
N ALA A 38 -0.80 3.45 8.45
CA ALA A 38 -0.83 3.30 6.99
C ALA A 38 0.28 2.37 6.47
N TYR A 39 1.50 2.48 7.02
CA TYR A 39 2.59 1.56 6.69
C TYR A 39 2.36 0.14 7.23
N HIS A 40 1.76 -0.02 8.41
CA HIS A 40 1.40 -1.35 8.93
C HIS A 40 0.28 -2.02 8.10
N ILE A 41 -0.70 -1.26 7.62
CA ILE A 41 -1.72 -1.74 6.67
C ILE A 41 -1.05 -2.20 5.36
N SER A 42 -0.12 -1.41 4.83
CA SER A 42 0.67 -1.76 3.64
C SER A 42 1.51 -3.03 3.85
N LEU A 43 2.14 -3.18 5.01
CA LEU A 43 2.90 -4.39 5.38
C LEU A 43 2.00 -5.62 5.50
N ARG A 44 0.78 -5.48 6.04
CA ARG A 44 -0.19 -6.58 6.06
C ARG A 44 -0.57 -7.01 4.65
N MET A 45 -0.88 -6.06 3.77
CA MET A 45 -1.17 -6.36 2.36
C MET A 45 0.00 -7.07 1.68
N LEU A 46 1.24 -6.60 1.94
CA LEU A 46 2.45 -7.27 1.46
C LEU A 46 2.55 -8.71 1.99
N GLN A 47 2.34 -8.93 3.28
CA GLN A 47 2.42 -10.26 3.88
C GLN A 47 1.47 -11.23 3.17
N ARG A 48 0.23 -10.81 2.84
CA ARG A 48 -0.71 -11.63 2.07
C ARG A 48 -0.20 -12.02 0.69
N ARG A 49 0.56 -11.14 0.04
CA ARG A 49 1.21 -11.44 -1.25
C ARG A 49 2.36 -12.42 -1.10
N LEU A 50 3.15 -12.29 -0.04
CA LEU A 50 4.23 -13.23 0.28
C LEU A 50 3.68 -14.62 0.62
N ASP A 51 2.61 -14.68 1.41
CA ASP A 51 1.91 -15.93 1.73
C ASP A 51 1.31 -16.60 0.48
N ALA A 52 0.97 -15.82 -0.55
CA ALA A 52 0.54 -16.31 -1.85
C ALA A 52 1.69 -16.73 -2.79
N GLY A 53 2.94 -16.63 -2.34
CA GLY A 53 4.13 -17.09 -3.06
C GLY A 53 4.89 -16.00 -3.83
N GLU A 54 4.47 -14.74 -3.76
CA GLU A 54 5.24 -13.63 -4.36
C GLU A 54 6.53 -13.35 -3.57
N ARG A 55 7.51 -12.73 -4.22
CA ARG A 55 8.79 -12.35 -3.60
C ARG A 55 9.04 -10.86 -3.73
N VAL A 56 9.53 -10.23 -2.67
CA VAL A 56 10.00 -8.84 -2.73
C VAL A 56 11.26 -8.79 -3.60
N ILE A 57 11.24 -7.93 -4.61
CA ILE A 57 12.38 -7.70 -5.52
C ILE A 57 12.93 -6.27 -5.44
N GLY A 58 12.26 -5.39 -4.70
CA GLY A 58 12.73 -4.02 -4.54
C GLY A 58 11.75 -3.12 -3.81
N LYS A 59 12.03 -1.81 -3.88
CA LYS A 59 11.18 -0.75 -3.35
C LYS A 59 11.01 0.33 -4.41
N LYS A 60 9.85 0.98 -4.40
CA LYS A 60 9.55 2.15 -5.23
C LYS A 60 9.36 3.34 -4.31
N ILE A 61 10.08 4.44 -4.58
CA ILE A 61 9.90 5.71 -3.88
C ILE A 61 8.96 6.60 -4.70
N GLY A 62 7.86 7.05 -4.12
CA GLY A 62 6.91 7.98 -4.74
C GLY A 62 6.94 9.35 -4.07
N VAL A 63 6.07 10.25 -4.54
CA VAL A 63 5.92 11.61 -4.00
C VAL A 63 7.26 12.36 -3.87
N THR A 64 8.16 12.18 -4.84
CA THR A 64 9.51 12.78 -4.83
C THR A 64 9.52 14.23 -5.33
N SER A 65 8.48 14.65 -6.05
CA SER A 65 8.33 16.03 -6.52
C SER A 65 7.88 16.94 -5.40
N LYS A 66 8.57 18.07 -5.22
CA LYS A 66 8.19 19.08 -4.22
C LYS A 66 6.80 19.68 -4.48
N ALA A 67 6.43 19.85 -5.76
CA ALA A 67 5.10 20.33 -6.13
C ALA A 67 4.01 19.35 -5.70
N VAL A 68 4.22 18.05 -5.91
CA VAL A 68 3.27 16.99 -5.48
C VAL A 68 3.21 16.88 -3.96
N GLN A 69 4.35 16.97 -3.28
CA GLN A 69 4.40 17.00 -1.81
C GLN A 69 3.56 18.14 -1.23
N ASN A 70 3.71 19.36 -1.77
CA ASN A 70 2.93 20.51 -1.35
C ASN A 70 1.42 20.33 -1.64
N MET A 71 1.07 19.79 -2.81
CA MET A 71 -0.32 19.52 -3.19
C MET A 71 -1.01 18.54 -2.24
N LEU A 72 -0.30 17.49 -1.82
CA LEU A 72 -0.81 16.47 -0.90
C LEU A 72 -0.60 16.84 0.58
N ASN A 73 -0.02 18.02 0.85
CA ASN A 73 0.37 18.46 2.19
C ASN A 73 1.21 17.41 2.96
N VAL A 74 2.18 16.80 2.28
CA VAL A 74 3.17 15.91 2.87
C VAL A 74 4.57 16.53 2.78
N HIS A 75 5.47 16.14 3.68
CA HIS A 75 6.79 16.77 3.80
C HIS A 75 7.95 15.81 3.54
N GLN A 76 7.64 14.57 3.14
CA GLN A 76 8.61 13.56 2.75
C GLN A 76 8.07 12.68 1.62
N PRO A 77 8.94 12.05 0.83
CA PRO A 77 8.55 10.98 -0.10
C PRO A 77 7.88 9.80 0.62
N ASP A 78 7.13 9.01 -0.12
CA ASP A 78 6.64 7.71 0.33
C ASP A 78 7.45 6.57 -0.30
N PHE A 79 7.22 5.34 0.18
CA PHE A 79 7.70 4.16 -0.52
C PHE A 79 6.73 2.99 -0.44
N GLY A 80 6.85 2.08 -1.39
CA GLY A 80 6.17 0.78 -1.40
C GLY A 80 7.10 -0.35 -1.83
N TYR A 81 6.65 -1.58 -1.64
CA TYR A 81 7.39 -2.78 -2.03
C TYR A 81 7.02 -3.20 -3.46
N LEU A 82 8.04 -3.60 -4.23
CA LEU A 82 7.85 -4.24 -5.53
C LEU A 82 8.00 -5.75 -5.36
N THR A 83 7.11 -6.50 -5.97
CA THR A 83 7.17 -7.97 -6.01
C THR A 83 7.46 -8.48 -7.42
N ASP A 84 7.91 -9.73 -7.54
CA ASP A 84 8.19 -10.37 -8.82
C ASP A 84 6.98 -10.43 -9.76
N SER A 85 5.76 -10.53 -9.22
CA SER A 85 4.52 -10.47 -10.02
C SER A 85 4.24 -9.11 -10.68
N MET A 86 4.95 -8.05 -10.28
CA MET A 86 4.80 -6.71 -10.86
C MET A 86 5.73 -6.45 -12.05
N VAL A 87 6.64 -7.38 -12.37
CA VAL A 87 7.60 -7.19 -13.44
C VAL A 87 6.93 -7.41 -14.79
N TYR A 88 7.06 -6.42 -15.66
CA TYR A 88 6.72 -6.52 -17.08
C TYR A 88 7.95 -6.14 -17.90
N ASN A 89 8.35 -6.99 -18.83
CA ASN A 89 9.47 -6.70 -19.71
C ASN A 89 9.03 -5.78 -20.86
N SER A 90 9.99 -5.04 -21.41
CA SER A 90 9.71 -4.15 -22.52
C SER A 90 9.25 -4.94 -23.75
N GLY A 91 8.01 -4.69 -24.19
CA GLY A 91 7.42 -5.33 -25.38
C GLY A 91 6.64 -6.62 -25.12
N GLU A 92 6.40 -6.99 -23.85
CA GLU A 92 5.48 -8.08 -23.45
C GLU A 92 4.10 -7.55 -23.03
#